data_AF-A0A7V8AKC2-F1
#
_entry.id   AF-A0A7V8AKC2-F1
#
_cell.length_a   1.000
_cell.length_b   1.000
_cell.length_c   1.000
_cell.angle_alpha   90.00
_cell.angle_beta   90.00
_cell.angle_gamma   90.00
#
_symmetry.space_group_name_H-M   'P 1'
#
loop_
_entity.id
_entity.type
_entity.pdbx_description
1 polymer ?
#
loop_
_entity_poly.entity_id
_entity_poly.type
_entity_poly.pdbx_seq_one_letter_code
_entity_poly.pdbx_strand_id
1 'polypeptide(L)'
;MCAEKGQEIAAFHYPLGVSATDEFLMKVSELTGRPIPKTLEVERGRLIDAIADSQAHLYGKRYAIYGDPDFVLGISRFLMETGGELVHCLSTNGTKAWETQMNDLLAASPFGAGGKAWAGKDLWHMRSLLATEPVDFLIGNSYGKYLERDLKVPLIRLAFPIFDRHHHHRFPTWDYQGALTVLVRILDKIFDTIDGDTNIPGVTDYSFDLTC
;
A
#
# COMPACT_ATOMS: atom_id res chain seq x y z
N MET A 1 -0.23 -23.08 -22.38
CA MET A 1 -0.88 -22.16 -21.40
C MET A 1 -2.24 -22.70 -20.95
N CYS A 2 -2.78 -22.29 -19.80
CA CYS A 2 -4.10 -22.77 -19.32
C CYS A 2 -5.24 -22.52 -20.34
N ALA A 3 -5.17 -21.42 -21.08
CA ALA A 3 -6.12 -21.09 -22.14
C ALA A 3 -6.12 -22.11 -23.31
N GLU A 4 -4.94 -22.63 -23.68
CA GLU A 4 -4.81 -23.68 -24.71
C GLU A 4 -5.45 -25.01 -24.26
N LYS A 5 -5.67 -25.17 -22.95
CA LYS A 5 -6.37 -26.32 -22.36
C LYS A 5 -7.87 -26.04 -22.15
N GLY A 6 -8.39 -24.92 -22.65
CA GLY A 6 -9.81 -24.53 -22.54
C GLY A 6 -10.24 -24.07 -21.15
N GLN A 7 -9.30 -23.70 -20.27
CA GLN A 7 -9.63 -23.17 -18.95
C GLN A 7 -9.88 -21.66 -19.02
N GLU A 8 -10.94 -21.19 -18.34
CA GLU A 8 -11.16 -19.77 -18.09
C GLU A 8 -10.06 -19.23 -17.17
N ILE A 9 -9.59 -18.00 -17.45
CA ILE A 9 -8.53 -17.35 -16.69
C ILE A 9 -9.05 -16.00 -16.19
N ALA A 10 -8.92 -15.78 -14.88
CA ALA A 10 -9.03 -14.47 -14.26
C ALA A 10 -7.66 -14.09 -13.68
N ALA A 11 -7.20 -12.87 -13.95
CA ALA A 11 -5.96 -12.33 -13.43
C ALA A 11 -6.28 -11.18 -12.47
N PHE A 12 -5.55 -11.10 -11.36
CA PHE A 12 -5.69 -10.08 -10.34
C PHE A 12 -4.33 -9.47 -10.05
N HIS A 13 -4.33 -8.22 -9.57
CA HIS A 13 -3.14 -7.49 -9.21
C HIS A 13 -3.00 -7.43 -7.70
N TYR A 14 -2.32 -8.42 -7.11
CA TYR A 14 -1.99 -8.49 -5.68
C TYR A 14 -3.18 -8.11 -4.76
N PRO A 15 -4.17 -9.00 -4.56
CA PRO A 15 -5.46 -8.67 -3.96
C PRO A 15 -5.33 -8.21 -2.50
N LEU A 16 -5.19 -6.90 -2.32
CA LEU A 16 -4.98 -6.21 -1.05
C LEU A 16 -6.01 -5.09 -0.90
N GLY A 17 -6.57 -4.96 0.30
CA GLY A 17 -7.62 -4.00 0.61
C GLY A 17 -9.02 -4.60 0.54
N VAL A 18 -10.03 -3.75 0.68
CA VAL A 18 -11.43 -4.19 0.75
C VAL A 18 -11.91 -4.60 -0.64
N SER A 19 -11.83 -3.69 -1.62
CA SER A 19 -12.46 -3.93 -2.93
C SER A 19 -11.74 -5.02 -3.72
N ALA A 20 -10.40 -5.06 -3.65
CA ALA A 20 -9.63 -6.10 -4.35
C ALA A 20 -9.89 -7.50 -3.78
N THR A 21 -10.10 -7.60 -2.46
CA THR A 21 -10.48 -8.86 -1.81
C THR A 21 -11.92 -9.24 -2.18
N ASP A 22 -12.85 -8.28 -2.17
CA ASP A 22 -14.24 -8.49 -2.60
C ASP A 22 -14.29 -9.02 -4.04
N GLU A 23 -13.58 -8.39 -4.98
CA GLU A 23 -13.47 -8.81 -6.39
C GLU A 23 -12.95 -10.25 -6.53
N PHE A 24 -11.90 -10.59 -5.79
CA PHE A 24 -11.33 -11.93 -5.79
C PHE A 24 -12.32 -12.97 -5.27
N LEU A 25 -12.97 -12.71 -4.12
CA LEU A 25 -13.93 -13.64 -3.52
C LEU A 25 -15.19 -13.80 -4.37
N MET A 26 -15.67 -12.72 -5.00
CA MET A 26 -16.80 -12.78 -5.93
C MET A 26 -16.48 -13.68 -7.13
N LYS A 27 -15.28 -13.56 -7.72
CA LYS A 27 -14.89 -14.42 -8.85
C LYS A 27 -14.72 -15.89 -8.42
N VAL A 28 -14.19 -16.15 -7.23
CA VAL A 28 -14.12 -17.51 -6.67
C VAL A 28 -15.52 -18.07 -6.44
N SER A 29 -16.46 -17.26 -5.93
CA SER A 29 -17.85 -17.65 -5.72
C SER A 29 -18.55 -17.98 -7.05
N GLU A 30 -18.36 -17.14 -8.08
CA GLU A 30 -18.85 -17.36 -9.44
C GLU A 30 -18.35 -18.68 -10.02
N LEU A 31 -17.04 -18.93 -9.95
CA LEU A 31 -16.41 -20.13 -10.53
C LEU A 31 -16.78 -21.43 -9.80
N THR A 32 -17.04 -21.35 -8.49
CA THR A 32 -17.32 -22.53 -7.66
C THR A 32 -18.81 -22.78 -7.42
N GLY A 33 -19.66 -21.79 -7.70
CA GLY A 33 -21.08 -21.79 -7.34
C GLY A 33 -21.32 -21.79 -5.82
N ARG A 34 -20.29 -21.54 -5.01
CA ARG A 34 -20.40 -21.55 -3.53
C ARG A 34 -20.58 -20.14 -3.01
N PRO A 35 -21.53 -19.90 -2.09
CA PRO A 35 -21.67 -18.58 -1.49
C PRO A 35 -20.45 -18.23 -0.64
N ILE A 36 -20.16 -16.94 -0.53
CA ILE A 36 -19.13 -16.43 0.39
C ILE A 36 -19.59 -16.72 1.83
N PRO A 37 -18.77 -17.41 2.65
CA PRO A 37 -19.14 -17.71 4.03
C PRO A 37 -19.28 -16.45 4.89
N LYS A 38 -20.26 -16.46 5.82
CA LYS A 38 -20.49 -15.37 6.78
C LYS A 38 -19.25 -15.00 7.62
N THR A 39 -18.33 -15.95 7.83
CA THR A 39 -17.06 -15.67 8.53
C THR A 39 -16.21 -14.64 7.80
N LEU A 40 -16.17 -14.68 6.46
CA LEU A 40 -15.45 -13.69 5.65
C LEU A 40 -16.15 -12.33 5.64
N GLU A 41 -17.48 -12.31 5.69
CA GLU A 41 -18.23 -11.05 5.86
C GLU A 41 -17.92 -10.37 7.20
N VAL A 42 -17.74 -11.15 8.27
CA VAL A 42 -17.34 -10.63 9.58
C VAL A 42 -15.91 -10.08 9.54
N GLU A 43 -14.97 -10.77 8.87
CA GLU A 43 -13.60 -10.27 8.67
C GLU A 43 -13.58 -8.97 7.87
N ARG A 44 -14.36 -8.89 6.79
CA ARG A 44 -14.58 -7.67 6.02
C ARG A 44 -15.09 -6.53 6.89
N GLY A 45 -16.10 -6.80 7.72
CA GLY A 45 -16.67 -5.81 8.65
C GLY A 45 -15.64 -5.27 9.64
N ARG A 46 -14.80 -6.14 10.22
CA ARG A 46 -13.72 -5.75 11.14
C ARG A 46 -12.64 -4.91 10.47
N LEU A 47 -12.32 -5.19 9.21
CA LEU A 47 -11.39 -4.36 8.46
C LEU A 47 -11.94 -2.95 8.23
N ILE A 48 -13.21 -2.85 7.84
CA ILE A 48 -13.88 -1.55 7.61
C ILE A 48 -13.97 -0.75 8.92
N ASP A 49 -14.29 -1.42 10.03
CA ASP A 49 -14.29 -0.84 11.38
C ASP A 49 -12.92 -0.24 11.73
N ALA A 50 -11.84 -1.01 11.57
CA ALA A 50 -10.48 -0.54 11.82
C ALA A 50 -10.05 0.64 10.92
N ILE A 51 -10.46 0.64 9.65
CA ILE A 51 -10.24 1.76 8.73
C ILE A 51 -10.99 3.00 9.23
N ALA A 52 -12.27 2.85 9.62
CA ALA A 52 -13.09 3.96 10.09
C ALA A 52 -12.54 4.58 11.38
N ASP A 53 -12.07 3.76 12.32
CA ASP A 53 -11.45 4.22 13.57
C ASP A 53 -10.16 5.02 13.32
N SER A 54 -9.39 4.62 12.29
CA SER A 54 -8.02 5.12 12.10
C SER A 54 -7.89 6.14 10.95
N GLN A 55 -8.97 6.41 10.20
CA GLN A 55 -8.93 7.22 8.98
C GLN A 55 -8.38 8.63 9.18
N ALA A 56 -8.54 9.21 10.37
CA ALA A 56 -8.04 10.55 10.69
C ALA A 56 -6.51 10.67 10.53
N HIS A 57 -5.78 9.58 10.75
CA HIS A 57 -4.33 9.54 10.59
C HIS A 57 -3.90 9.18 9.16
N LEU A 58 -4.77 8.52 8.40
CA LEU A 58 -4.49 8.03 7.04
C LEU A 58 -4.83 9.06 5.97
N TYR A 59 -5.92 9.82 6.17
CA TYR A 59 -6.45 10.77 5.21
C TYR A 59 -5.40 11.82 4.84
N GLY A 60 -5.23 12.05 3.54
CA GLY A 60 -4.32 13.05 2.99
C GLY A 60 -2.83 12.72 3.13
N LYS A 61 -2.46 11.56 3.70
CA LYS A 61 -1.05 11.14 3.75
C LYS A 61 -0.56 10.86 2.34
N ARG A 62 0.61 11.38 2.01
CA ARG A 62 1.23 11.32 0.69
C ARG A 62 2.22 10.17 0.63
N TYR A 63 2.12 9.34 -0.40
CA TYR A 63 2.93 8.13 -0.53
C TYR A 63 3.76 8.10 -1.82
N ALA A 64 4.97 7.58 -1.70
CA ALA A 64 5.74 7.03 -2.80
C ALA A 64 5.83 5.51 -2.65
N ILE A 65 5.72 4.78 -3.74
CA ILE A 65 5.61 3.32 -3.75
C ILE A 65 6.53 2.76 -4.82
N TYR A 66 7.23 1.69 -4.50
CA TYR A 66 7.89 0.90 -5.53
C TYR A 66 7.88 -0.60 -5.26
N GLY A 67 7.96 -1.38 -6.34
CA GLY A 67 8.03 -2.83 -6.30
C GLY A 67 7.66 -3.47 -7.64
N ASP A 68 7.23 -4.73 -7.58
CA ASP A 68 6.71 -5.44 -8.75
C ASP A 68 5.38 -4.83 -9.23
N PRO A 69 5.05 -4.96 -10.52
CA PRO A 69 3.92 -4.24 -11.13
C PRO A 69 2.58 -4.48 -10.42
N ASP A 70 2.27 -5.75 -10.14
CA ASP A 70 1.03 -6.16 -9.47
C ASP A 70 0.97 -5.67 -8.02
N PHE A 71 2.11 -5.72 -7.31
CA PHE A 71 2.20 -5.22 -5.95
C PHE A 71 1.89 -3.72 -5.90
N VAL A 72 2.52 -2.93 -6.78
CA VAL A 72 2.31 -1.47 -6.81
C VAL A 72 0.86 -1.13 -7.13
N LEU A 73 0.23 -1.84 -8.07
CA LEU A 73 -1.21 -1.69 -8.33
C LEU A 73 -2.06 -2.00 -7.10
N GLY A 74 -1.84 -3.17 -6.47
CA GLY A 74 -2.63 -3.62 -5.32
C GLY A 74 -2.54 -2.68 -4.12
N ILE A 75 -1.32 -2.30 -3.69
CA ILE A 75 -1.14 -1.37 -2.57
C ILE A 75 -1.67 0.04 -2.88
N SER A 76 -1.54 0.50 -4.12
CA SER A 76 -2.07 1.82 -4.52
C SER A 76 -3.59 1.85 -4.43
N ARG A 77 -4.29 0.77 -4.85
CA ARG A 77 -5.75 0.64 -4.66
C ARG A 77 -6.10 0.79 -3.19
N PHE A 78 -5.44 0.02 -2.31
CA PHE A 78 -5.74 0.04 -0.88
C PHE A 78 -5.48 1.40 -0.22
N LEU A 79 -4.37 2.08 -0.55
CA LEU A 79 -4.08 3.39 0.01
C LEU A 79 -5.13 4.44 -0.38
N MET A 80 -5.63 4.41 -1.63
CA MET A 80 -6.73 5.29 -2.04
C MET A 80 -8.04 4.98 -1.31
N GLU A 81 -8.31 3.71 -0.98
CA GLU A 81 -9.47 3.34 -0.14
C GLU A 81 -9.39 3.99 1.25
N THR A 82 -8.17 4.19 1.78
CA THR A 82 -7.94 4.87 3.06
C THR A 82 -7.83 6.39 2.97
N GLY A 83 -8.01 6.97 1.78
CA GLY A 83 -7.88 8.43 1.55
C GLY A 83 -6.43 8.92 1.47
N GLY A 84 -5.47 8.01 1.25
CA GLY A 84 -4.06 8.35 1.04
C GLY A 84 -3.80 8.82 -0.39
N GLU A 85 -2.98 9.86 -0.53
CA GLU A 85 -2.61 10.46 -1.80
C GLU A 85 -1.39 9.79 -2.43
N LEU A 86 -1.51 9.34 -3.67
CA LEU A 86 -0.41 8.69 -4.38
C LEU A 86 0.33 9.72 -5.19
N VAL A 87 1.63 9.87 -4.94
CA VAL A 87 2.46 10.87 -5.64
C VAL A 87 3.38 10.17 -6.64
N HIS A 88 4.12 9.15 -6.20
CA HIS A 88 5.09 8.45 -7.04
C HIS A 88 4.87 6.93 -6.99
N CYS A 89 4.41 6.34 -8.08
CA CYS A 89 4.25 4.88 -8.20
C CYS A 89 5.29 4.35 -9.19
N LEU A 90 6.28 3.58 -8.73
CA LEU A 90 7.41 3.16 -9.57
C LEU A 90 7.54 1.64 -9.65
N SER A 91 7.73 1.12 -10.86
CA SER A 91 8.06 -0.29 -11.05
C SER A 91 9.18 -0.43 -12.08
N THR A 92 10.34 -0.92 -11.63
CA THR A 92 11.53 -1.07 -12.49
C THR A 92 11.31 -2.11 -13.57
N ASN A 93 10.57 -3.17 -13.26
CA ASN A 93 10.13 -4.20 -14.20
C ASN A 93 8.71 -3.93 -14.76
N GLY A 94 8.16 -2.74 -14.52
CA GLY A 94 6.91 -2.28 -15.12
C GLY A 94 7.05 -2.09 -16.62
N THR A 95 6.00 -2.46 -17.36
CA THR A 95 5.90 -2.23 -18.81
C THR A 95 5.09 -0.96 -19.10
N LYS A 96 5.06 -0.52 -20.36
CA LYS A 96 4.16 0.58 -20.78
C LYS A 96 2.68 0.25 -20.56
N ALA A 97 2.30 -1.02 -20.71
CA ALA A 97 0.93 -1.45 -20.43
C ALA A 97 0.57 -1.31 -18.95
N TRP A 98 1.51 -1.65 -18.05
CA TRP A 98 1.35 -1.41 -16.62
C TRP A 98 1.27 0.08 -16.31
N GLU A 99 2.08 0.92 -16.95
CA GLU A 99 2.03 2.37 -16.76
C GLU A 99 0.66 2.94 -17.13
N THR A 100 0.06 2.49 -18.24
CA THR A 100 -1.32 2.85 -18.61
C THR A 100 -2.32 2.40 -17.55
N GLN A 101 -2.27 1.13 -17.11
CA GLN A 101 -3.16 0.60 -16.08
C GLN A 101 -3.05 1.38 -14.75
N MET A 102 -1.84 1.74 -14.35
CA MET A 102 -1.59 2.51 -13.14
C MET A 102 -2.13 3.94 -13.27
N ASN A 103 -1.97 4.58 -14.43
CA ASN A 103 -2.54 5.90 -14.67
C ASN A 103 -4.08 5.89 -14.70
N ASP A 104 -4.70 4.86 -15.30
CA ASP A 104 -6.15 4.69 -15.27
C ASP A 104 -6.66 4.50 -13.83
N LEU A 105 -5.93 3.71 -13.03
CA LEU A 105 -6.22 3.52 -11.61
C LEU A 105 -6.13 4.84 -10.83
N LEU A 106 -5.08 5.63 -11.04
CA LEU A 106 -4.91 6.94 -10.39
C LEU A 106 -6.02 7.91 -10.79
N ALA A 107 -6.42 7.93 -12.06
CA ALA A 107 -7.49 8.79 -12.56
C ALA A 107 -8.88 8.43 -12.00
N ALA A 108 -9.08 7.19 -11.55
CA ALA A 108 -10.35 6.71 -11.02
C ALA A 108 -10.68 7.24 -9.61
N SER A 109 -9.75 7.93 -8.94
CA SER A 109 -9.91 8.40 -7.56
C SER A 109 -9.38 9.83 -7.41
N PRO A 110 -10.04 10.70 -6.62
CA PRO A 110 -9.50 12.03 -6.31
C PRO A 110 -8.14 11.96 -5.61
N PHE A 111 -7.88 10.89 -4.85
CA PHE A 111 -6.61 10.68 -4.15
C PHE A 111 -5.46 10.23 -5.08
N GLY A 112 -5.77 9.90 -6.34
CA GLY A 112 -4.76 9.63 -7.36
C GLY A 112 -4.46 10.81 -8.28
N ALA A 113 -5.17 11.95 -8.15
CA ALA A 113 -5.13 13.05 -9.11
C ALA A 113 -3.73 13.67 -9.32
N GLY A 114 -2.88 13.65 -8.28
CA GLY A 114 -1.49 14.14 -8.35
C GLY A 114 -0.45 13.06 -8.67
N GLY A 115 -0.88 11.81 -8.81
CA GLY A 115 0.01 10.66 -8.92
C GLY A 115 0.60 10.46 -10.31
N LYS A 116 1.81 9.93 -10.35
CA LYS A 116 2.49 9.52 -11.59
C LYS A 116 2.98 8.09 -11.50
N ALA A 117 2.76 7.32 -12.56
CA ALA A 117 3.34 5.99 -12.74
C ALA A 117 4.71 6.08 -13.46
N TRP A 118 5.70 5.33 -12.98
CA TRP A 118 7.07 5.35 -13.48
C TRP A 118 7.53 3.94 -13.84
N ALA A 119 7.29 3.53 -15.08
CA ALA A 119 7.76 2.25 -15.60
C ALA A 119 9.24 2.31 -16.00
N GLY A 120 9.98 1.22 -15.75
CA GLY A 120 11.37 1.06 -16.18
C GLY A 120 12.36 2.00 -15.49
N LYS A 121 11.97 2.63 -14.36
CA LYS A 121 12.84 3.50 -13.56
C LYS A 121 13.38 2.75 -12.36
N ASP A 122 14.50 3.21 -11.84
CA ASP A 122 15.17 2.61 -10.67
C ASP A 122 15.03 3.50 -9.41
N LEU A 123 15.64 3.05 -8.31
CA LEU A 123 15.60 3.78 -7.04
C LEU A 123 16.43 5.07 -7.04
N TRP A 124 17.35 5.23 -7.99
CA TRP A 124 18.07 6.50 -8.15
C TRP A 124 17.14 7.57 -8.73
N HIS A 125 16.25 7.19 -9.66
CA HIS A 125 15.17 8.07 -10.10
C HIS A 125 14.20 8.37 -8.95
N MET A 126 13.80 7.36 -8.17
CA MET A 126 12.95 7.57 -6.98
C MET A 126 13.59 8.59 -6.01
N ARG A 127 14.91 8.52 -5.80
CA ARG A 127 15.64 9.49 -4.98
C ARG A 127 15.44 10.93 -5.46
N SER A 128 15.55 11.17 -6.76
CA SER A 128 15.34 12.50 -7.33
C SER A 128 13.89 12.97 -7.17
N LEU A 129 12.92 12.07 -7.41
CA LEU A 129 11.49 12.37 -7.26
C LEU A 129 11.15 12.78 -5.83
N LEU A 130 11.62 12.01 -4.84
CA LEU A 130 11.41 12.30 -3.43
C LEU A 130 12.12 13.59 -2.96
N ALA A 131 13.21 13.99 -3.62
CA ALA A 131 13.91 15.23 -3.30
C ALA A 131 13.19 16.47 -3.85
N THR A 132 12.50 16.36 -5.00
CA THR A 132 11.80 17.49 -5.64
C THR A 132 10.33 17.58 -5.25
N GLU A 133 9.68 16.44 -5.04
CA GLU A 133 8.26 16.31 -4.70
C GLU A 133 8.17 15.36 -3.49
N PRO A 134 8.49 15.84 -2.27
CA PRO A 134 8.55 15.01 -1.06
C PRO A 134 7.16 14.47 -0.69
N VAL A 135 7.17 13.34 -0.01
CA VAL A 135 5.99 12.60 0.47
C VAL A 135 6.16 12.26 1.94
N ASP A 136 5.08 11.85 2.61
CA ASP A 136 5.12 11.50 4.02
C ASP A 136 5.74 10.12 4.26
N PHE A 137 5.44 9.15 3.39
CA PHE A 137 5.96 7.78 3.54
C PHE A 137 6.40 7.16 2.22
N LEU A 138 7.46 6.35 2.29
CA LEU A 138 7.93 5.50 1.21
C LEU A 138 7.52 4.05 1.50
N ILE A 139 6.83 3.39 0.58
CA ILE A 139 6.53 1.96 0.65
C ILE A 139 7.42 1.21 -0.34
N GLY A 140 8.12 0.19 0.15
CA GLY A 140 8.95 -0.64 -0.71
C GLY A 140 9.66 -1.75 0.03
N ASN A 141 10.93 -1.97 -0.32
CA ASN A 141 11.76 -3.05 0.17
C ASN A 141 12.99 -2.52 0.93
N SER A 142 13.91 -3.40 1.33
CA SER A 142 15.06 -3.03 2.18
C SER A 142 16.00 -2.01 1.53
N TYR A 143 16.06 -1.94 0.20
CA TYR A 143 16.92 -0.97 -0.49
C TYR A 143 16.45 0.48 -0.26
N GLY A 144 15.16 0.69 0.01
CA GLY A 144 14.59 2.00 0.30
C GLY A 144 15.17 2.65 1.56
N LYS A 145 15.84 1.89 2.44
CA LYS A 145 16.51 2.46 3.62
C LYS A 145 17.57 3.49 3.26
N TYR A 146 18.16 3.39 2.07
CA TYR A 146 19.11 4.38 1.57
C TYR A 146 18.40 5.68 1.21
N LEU A 147 17.18 5.60 0.66
CA LEU A 147 16.34 6.77 0.37
C LEU A 147 15.85 7.43 1.67
N GLU A 148 15.43 6.62 2.64
CA GLU A 148 15.07 7.09 3.99
C GLU A 148 16.25 7.82 4.66
N ARG A 149 17.46 7.27 4.58
CA ARG A 149 18.66 7.94 5.11
C ARG A 149 18.92 9.28 4.43
N ASP A 150 18.87 9.29 3.10
CA ASP A 150 19.26 10.42 2.26
C ASP A 150 18.25 11.59 2.33
N LEU A 151 16.96 11.28 2.47
CA LEU A 151 15.87 12.25 2.29
C LEU A 151 14.95 12.39 3.52
N LYS A 152 15.16 11.58 4.56
CA LYS A 152 14.34 11.53 5.78
C LYS A 152 12.88 11.15 5.56
N VAL A 153 12.56 10.56 4.39
CA VAL A 153 11.23 9.99 4.12
C VAL A 153 11.17 8.58 4.74
N PRO A 154 10.35 8.36 5.78
CA PRO A 154 10.30 7.08 6.49
C PRO A 154 9.86 5.90 5.60
N LEU A 155 10.54 4.76 5.73
CA LEU A 155 10.29 3.56 4.91
C LEU A 155 9.37 2.55 5.63
N ILE A 156 8.27 2.18 4.96
CA ILE A 156 7.41 1.05 5.28
C ILE A 156 7.79 -0.14 4.38
N ARG A 157 8.14 -1.28 5.00
CA ARG A 157 8.64 -2.47 4.30
C ARG A 157 7.52 -3.47 4.01
N LEU A 158 7.05 -3.47 2.77
CA LEU A 158 5.97 -4.34 2.28
C LEU A 158 6.33 -5.09 0.98
N ALA A 159 7.40 -4.70 0.29
CA ALA A 159 7.86 -5.35 -0.93
C ALA A 159 9.12 -6.21 -0.68
N PHE A 160 9.30 -7.22 -1.54
CA PHE A 160 10.50 -8.05 -1.52
C PHE A 160 11.71 -7.27 -2.09
N PRO A 161 12.94 -7.47 -1.56
CA PRO A 161 13.27 -8.24 -0.36
C PRO A 161 13.21 -7.44 0.94
N ILE A 162 12.83 -8.12 2.03
CA ILE A 162 12.93 -7.62 3.40
C ILE A 162 14.08 -8.36 4.10
N PHE A 163 15.29 -7.81 4.03
CA PHE A 163 16.52 -8.37 4.60
C PHE A 163 16.80 -7.87 6.01
N ASP A 164 16.47 -6.60 6.28
CA ASP A 164 16.83 -5.94 7.54
C ASP A 164 15.71 -5.96 8.59
N ARG A 165 14.69 -6.81 8.40
CA ARG A 165 13.68 -7.15 9.40
C ARG A 165 13.41 -8.65 9.35
N HIS A 166 13.12 -9.25 10.49
CA HIS A 166 12.93 -10.70 10.58
C HIS A 166 11.45 -11.06 10.51
N HIS A 167 11.14 -12.16 9.83
CA HIS A 167 9.85 -12.85 9.87
C HIS A 167 8.62 -12.10 9.34
N HIS A 168 8.76 -10.91 8.73
CA HIS A 168 7.63 -10.20 8.11
C HIS A 168 6.90 -11.03 7.05
N HIS A 169 7.63 -11.91 6.35
CA HIS A 169 7.10 -12.83 5.33
C HIS A 169 6.17 -13.92 5.88
N ARG A 170 6.09 -14.09 7.21
CA ARG A 170 5.22 -15.10 7.83
C ARG A 170 3.77 -14.62 8.01
N PHE A 171 3.55 -13.32 7.87
CA PHE A 171 2.25 -12.69 8.07
C PHE A 171 1.66 -12.28 6.72
N PRO A 172 0.34 -12.45 6.54
CA PRO A 172 -0.31 -12.18 5.27
C PRO A 172 -0.33 -10.68 4.95
N THR A 173 -0.44 -10.40 3.66
CA THR A 173 -0.66 -9.06 3.10
C THR A 173 -1.79 -9.05 2.07
N TRP A 174 -2.35 -10.21 1.73
CA TRP A 174 -3.55 -10.33 0.89
C TRP A 174 -4.77 -10.50 1.78
N ASP A 175 -5.97 -10.45 1.18
CA ASP A 175 -7.24 -10.68 1.86
C ASP A 175 -7.55 -9.67 2.99
N TYR A 176 -8.67 -9.87 3.70
CA TYR A 176 -9.08 -8.96 4.77
C TYR A 176 -8.12 -8.97 5.97
N GLN A 177 -7.57 -10.13 6.33
CA GLN A 177 -6.62 -10.27 7.44
C GLN A 177 -5.25 -9.68 7.08
N GLY A 178 -4.79 -9.88 5.84
CA GLY A 178 -3.57 -9.24 5.37
C GLY A 178 -3.73 -7.74 5.16
N ALA A 179 -4.89 -7.27 4.69
CA ALA A 179 -5.19 -5.83 4.63
C ALA A 179 -5.18 -5.19 6.03
N LEU A 180 -5.74 -5.85 7.04
CA LEU A 180 -5.64 -5.40 8.44
C LEU A 180 -4.18 -5.38 8.92
N THR A 181 -3.38 -6.39 8.56
CA THR A 181 -1.94 -6.44 8.88
C THR A 181 -1.18 -5.28 8.24
N VAL A 182 -1.51 -4.93 7.00
CA VAL A 182 -0.91 -3.78 6.29
C VAL A 182 -1.37 -2.46 6.91
N LEU A 183 -2.65 -2.32 7.23
CA LEU A 183 -3.22 -1.15 7.89
C LEU A 183 -2.47 -0.83 9.19
N VAL A 184 -2.36 -1.82 10.08
CA VAL A 184 -1.65 -1.65 11.37
C VAL A 184 -0.19 -1.27 11.15
N ARG A 185 0.52 -1.90 10.20
CA ARG A 185 1.91 -1.53 9.88
C ARG A 185 2.07 -0.09 9.38
N ILE A 186 1.09 0.43 8.65
CA ILE A 186 1.09 1.82 8.18
C ILE A 186 0.84 2.75 9.37
N LEU A 187 -0.18 2.46 10.18
CA LEU A 187 -0.53 3.24 11.37
C LEU A 187 0.60 3.29 12.39
N ASP A 188 1.18 2.15 12.75
CA ASP A 188 2.33 2.08 13.65
C ASP A 188 3.46 2.99 13.16
N LYS A 189 3.73 2.99 11.84
CA LYS A 189 4.76 3.86 11.27
C LYS A 189 4.39 5.33 11.31
N ILE A 190 3.10 5.67 11.16
CA ILE A 190 2.61 7.04 11.32
C ILE A 190 2.81 7.49 12.77
N PHE A 191 2.37 6.70 13.75
CA PHE A 191 2.48 7.03 15.17
C PHE A 191 3.93 7.11 15.64
N ASP A 192 4.79 6.16 15.26
CA ASP A 192 6.24 6.23 15.53
C ASP A 192 6.87 7.54 15.01
N THR A 193 6.36 8.06 13.88
CA THR A 193 6.86 9.30 13.29
C THR A 193 6.33 10.52 14.05
N ILE A 194 5.04 10.54 14.40
CA ILE A 194 4.43 11.61 15.21
C ILE A 194 5.13 11.72 16.58
N ASP A 195 5.32 10.60 17.26
CA ASP A 195 6.04 10.54 18.54
C ASP A 195 7.50 10.98 18.37
N GLY A 196 8.16 10.52 17.31
CA GLY A 196 9.53 10.94 16.99
C GLY A 196 9.69 12.46 16.81
N ASP A 197 8.69 13.11 16.20
CA ASP A 197 8.67 14.56 15.97
C ASP A 197 8.34 15.36 17.25
N THR A 198 7.64 14.74 18.21
CA THR A 198 7.12 15.41 19.43
C THR A 198 7.87 15.03 20.72
N ASN A 199 8.91 14.19 20.66
CA ASN A 199 9.61 13.69 21.86
C ASN A 199 10.82 14.55 22.32
N ILE A 200 10.74 15.88 22.24
CA ILE A 200 11.78 16.77 22.80
C ILE A 200 11.21 17.52 24.02
N PRO A 201 11.66 17.20 25.25
CA PRO A 201 11.15 17.81 26.47
C PRO A 201 11.28 19.34 26.49
N GLY A 202 10.16 20.02 26.73
CA GLY A 202 10.07 21.48 26.78
C GLY A 202 10.20 22.17 25.42
N VAL A 203 10.23 21.43 24.30
CA VAL A 203 10.36 22.00 22.94
C VAL A 203 9.23 21.53 22.03
N THR A 204 8.98 20.22 21.92
CA THR A 204 7.93 19.66 21.04
C THR A 204 6.95 18.75 21.79
N ASP A 205 7.21 18.46 23.07
CA ASP A 205 6.42 17.53 23.91
C ASP A 205 5.05 18.04 24.34
N TYR A 206 4.68 19.27 23.97
CA TYR A 206 3.32 19.77 24.11
C TYR A 206 2.30 19.02 23.22
N SER A 207 2.78 18.24 22.25
CA SER A 207 1.97 17.37 21.38
C SER A 207 2.35 15.90 21.50
N PHE A 208 3.05 15.51 22.58
CA PHE A 208 3.35 14.11 22.88
C PHE A 208 2.19 13.49 23.66
N ASP A 209 1.05 13.36 22.98
CA ASP A 209 -0.22 12.97 23.58
C ASP A 209 -0.25 11.49 23.97
N LEU A 210 -0.87 11.17 25.10
CA LEU A 210 -1.03 9.78 25.56
C LEU A 210 -2.04 8.99 24.71
N THR A 211 -3.03 9.68 24.14
CA THR A 211 -4.11 9.09 23.33
C THR A 211 -4.34 9.98 22.12
N CYS A 212 -4.40 9.35 20.95
CA CYS A 212 -4.67 9.99 19.66
C CYS A 212 -5.93 9.42 19.00
#